data_AF-A0A419F0M1-F1
#
_entry.id   AF-A0A419F0M1-F1
#
_cell.length_a   1.000
_cell.length_b   1.000
_cell.length_c   1.000
_cell.angle_alpha   90.00
_cell.angle_beta   90.00
_cell.angle_gamma   90.00
#
_symmetry.space_group_name_H-M   'P 1'
#
loop_
_entity.id
_entity.type
_entity.pdbx_description
1 polymer ?
#
loop_
_entity_poly.entity_id
_entity_poly.type
_entity_poly.pdbx_seq_one_letter_code
_entity_poly.pdbx_strand_id
1 'polypeptide(L)'
;MKNLISVFIFVLTALSTLFCQERLEFIDAVNQAKLEYKFHGNGNSTGAALEGTIKNPGKEIIQVEVNQQKPLFLENSGAGQNLVLFQLFYSNGKYLRDDFTTYLEFKPDTIYTIVGNSLCYNFEKPNPEPNENLVVKPLPDTIKAYDFILKIREAIIKKKTTMKQAQCALWYVQGTGLDKINTKFEIELNELEKIRELIED
;
A
#
# COMPACT_ATOMS: atom_id res chain seq x y z
N MET A 1 60.79 -5.50 17.90
CA MET A 1 59.83 -4.69 17.12
C MET A 1 59.23 -5.48 15.96
N LYS A 2 58.56 -6.61 16.21
CA LYS A 2 57.87 -7.43 15.18
C LYS A 2 56.44 -7.83 15.55
N ASN A 3 55.95 -7.44 16.72
CA ASN A 3 54.65 -7.89 17.26
C ASN A 3 53.57 -6.80 17.32
N LEU A 4 53.83 -5.57 16.85
CA LEU A 4 52.83 -4.49 16.87
C LEU A 4 51.99 -4.38 15.59
N ILE A 5 52.40 -5.03 14.49
CA ILE A 5 51.72 -4.90 13.18
C ILE A 5 50.52 -5.86 13.07
N SER A 6 50.49 -6.94 13.86
CA SER A 6 49.44 -7.97 13.75
C SER A 6 48.12 -7.63 14.49
N VAL A 7 48.10 -6.60 15.35
CA VAL A 7 46.90 -6.20 16.10
C VAL A 7 46.07 -5.16 15.33
N PHE A 8 46.67 -4.48 14.35
CA PHE A 8 45.98 -3.43 13.59
C PHE A 8 45.08 -3.96 12.47
N ILE A 9 45.37 -5.17 11.95
CA ILE A 9 44.59 -5.78 10.86
C ILE A 9 43.29 -6.42 11.37
N PHE A 10 43.19 -6.77 12.66
CA PHE A 10 41.97 -7.34 13.24
C PHE A 10 40.92 -6.30 13.67
N VAL A 11 41.29 -5.00 13.71
CA VAL A 11 40.37 -3.92 14.08
C VAL A 11 39.67 -3.33 12.85
N LEU A 12 40.19 -3.54 11.63
CA LEU A 12 39.59 -3.00 10.39
C LEU A 12 38.54 -3.91 9.72
N THR A 13 38.40 -5.18 10.10
CA THR A 13 37.37 -6.07 9.55
C THR A 13 36.06 -6.07 10.35
N ALA A 14 36.01 -5.37 11.48
CA ALA A 14 34.84 -5.34 12.37
C ALA A 14 33.82 -4.21 12.08
N LEU A 15 34.06 -3.37 11.06
CA LEU A 15 33.34 -2.09 10.93
C LEU A 15 32.62 -1.85 9.60
N SER A 16 32.29 -2.90 8.87
CA SER A 16 31.44 -2.77 7.68
C SER A 16 30.48 -3.93 7.49
N THR A 17 29.84 -4.40 8.57
CA THR A 17 28.45 -4.82 8.39
C THR A 17 27.66 -3.55 8.12
N LEU A 18 27.54 -3.19 6.84
CA LEU A 18 26.41 -2.42 6.35
C LEU A 18 25.19 -3.19 6.83
N PHE A 19 24.63 -2.80 7.97
CA PHE A 19 23.33 -3.28 8.39
C PHE A 19 22.37 -2.74 7.35
N CYS A 20 22.16 -3.52 6.30
CA CYS A 20 21.00 -3.39 5.45
C CYS A 20 19.82 -3.61 6.38
N GLN A 21 19.26 -2.51 6.88
CA GLN A 21 18.13 -2.57 7.76
C GLN A 21 17.00 -3.25 7.00
N GLU A 22 16.49 -4.34 7.57
CA GLU A 22 15.45 -5.13 6.92
C GLU A 22 14.24 -4.23 6.65
N ARG A 23 13.81 -4.21 5.39
CA ARG A 23 12.58 -3.54 4.96
C ARG A 23 11.44 -4.52 5.06
N LEU A 24 10.37 -4.08 5.71
CA LEU A 24 9.19 -4.88 5.92
C LEU A 24 8.08 -4.43 4.98
N GLU A 25 7.22 -5.37 4.60
CA GLU A 25 5.87 -5.01 4.18
C GLU A 25 5.11 -4.42 5.37
N PHE A 26 4.17 -3.50 5.12
CA PHE A 26 3.41 -2.88 6.21
C PHE A 26 2.67 -3.93 7.04
N ILE A 27 2.07 -4.93 6.39
CA ILE A 27 1.37 -6.03 7.07
C ILE A 27 2.28 -6.83 7.97
N ASP A 28 3.52 -7.08 7.54
CA ASP A 28 4.46 -7.87 8.32
C ASP A 28 4.91 -7.06 9.55
N ALA A 29 5.09 -5.74 9.42
CA ALA A 29 5.36 -4.85 10.55
C ALA A 29 4.19 -4.76 11.55
N VAL A 30 2.95 -4.70 11.06
CA VAL A 30 1.74 -4.69 11.91
C VAL A 30 1.55 -6.03 12.62
N ASN A 31 1.68 -7.15 11.93
CA ASN A 31 1.52 -8.50 12.51
C ASN A 31 2.59 -8.80 13.57
N GLN A 32 3.79 -8.23 13.43
CA GLN A 32 4.85 -8.31 14.43
C GLN A 32 4.68 -7.29 15.58
N ALA A 33 3.57 -6.55 15.62
CA ALA A 33 3.30 -5.46 16.57
C ALA A 33 4.40 -4.37 16.61
N LYS A 34 5.13 -4.20 15.50
CA LYS A 34 6.17 -3.16 15.35
C LYS A 34 5.57 -1.81 15.00
N LEU A 35 4.37 -1.79 14.42
CA LEU A 35 3.64 -0.57 14.07
C LEU A 35 2.18 -0.66 14.54
N GLU A 36 1.70 0.43 15.13
CA GLU A 36 0.30 0.68 15.40
C GLU A 36 -0.27 1.60 14.32
N TYR A 37 -1.54 1.43 13.96
CA TYR A 37 -2.18 2.26 12.94
C TYR A 37 -3.62 2.60 13.30
N LYS A 38 -4.10 3.70 12.72
CA LYS A 38 -5.51 4.10 12.70
C LYS A 38 -5.80 4.67 11.33
N PHE A 39 -6.65 3.98 10.56
CA PHE A 39 -6.98 4.36 9.19
C PHE A 39 -8.47 4.65 9.04
N HIS A 40 -8.77 5.57 8.13
CA HIS A 40 -10.12 5.97 7.74
C HIS A 40 -10.16 6.32 6.25
N GLY A 41 -11.38 6.38 5.69
CA GLY A 41 -11.57 6.89 4.33
C GLY A 41 -11.51 8.42 4.27
N ASN A 42 -11.60 8.99 3.07
CA ASN A 42 -11.72 10.44 2.89
C ASN A 42 -12.81 10.84 1.88
N GLY A 43 -13.77 9.95 1.61
CA GLY A 43 -14.87 10.17 0.66
C GLY A 43 -14.53 9.86 -0.79
N ASN A 44 -13.25 9.59 -1.12
CA ASN A 44 -12.85 9.23 -2.47
C ASN A 44 -13.06 7.73 -2.75
N SER A 45 -13.33 7.41 -4.02
CA SER A 45 -13.51 6.04 -4.51
C SER A 45 -12.22 5.40 -5.02
N THR A 46 -11.16 6.17 -5.27
CA THR A 46 -9.87 5.70 -5.79
C THR A 46 -8.76 6.73 -5.51
N GLY A 47 -7.51 6.37 -5.77
CA GLY A 47 -6.35 7.23 -5.52
C GLY A 47 -6.03 7.26 -4.03
N ALA A 48 -5.72 8.42 -3.49
CA ALA A 48 -5.45 8.63 -2.07
C ALA A 48 -6.74 8.53 -1.22
N ALA A 49 -7.51 7.45 -1.36
CA ALA A 49 -8.79 7.23 -0.69
C ALA A 49 -8.66 6.79 0.77
N LEU A 50 -7.44 6.46 1.19
CA LEU A 50 -7.09 6.09 2.56
C LEU A 50 -6.30 7.22 3.22
N GLU A 51 -6.67 7.55 4.45
CA GLU A 51 -5.94 8.46 5.33
C GLU A 51 -5.77 7.84 6.71
N GLY A 52 -4.81 8.37 7.48
CA GLY A 52 -4.73 8.04 8.89
C GLY A 52 -3.37 8.27 9.51
N THR A 53 -3.07 7.51 10.56
CA THR A 53 -1.82 7.63 11.31
C THR A 53 -1.15 6.28 11.52
N ILE A 54 0.17 6.28 11.53
CA ILE A 54 1.02 5.15 11.93
C ILE A 54 1.92 5.61 13.09
N LYS A 55 2.06 4.78 14.11
CA LYS A 55 2.97 4.98 15.23
C LYS A 55 3.91 3.79 15.35
N ASN A 56 5.18 4.06 15.60
CA ASN A 56 6.15 3.04 16.03
C ASN A 56 6.29 3.09 17.55
N PRO A 57 5.69 2.17 18.33
CA PRO A 57 5.83 2.14 19.79
C PRO A 57 7.15 1.50 20.26
N GLY A 58 7.97 0.99 19.33
CA GLY A 58 9.23 0.32 19.63
C GLY A 58 10.40 1.28 19.84
N LYS A 59 11.60 0.72 20.00
CA LYS A 59 12.86 1.47 20.23
C LYS A 59 13.75 1.57 18.98
N GLU A 60 13.43 0.80 17.95
CA GLU A 60 14.20 0.73 16.70
C GLU A 60 13.46 1.48 15.61
N ILE A 61 14.21 1.97 14.62
CA ILE A 61 13.62 2.50 13.40
C ILE A 61 12.97 1.34 12.63
N ILE A 62 11.76 1.55 12.09
CA ILE A 62 11.10 0.58 11.21
C ILE A 62 11.04 1.15 9.80
N GLN A 63 11.53 0.38 8.82
CA GLN A 63 11.43 0.73 7.41
C GLN A 63 10.36 -0.13 6.74
N VAL A 64 9.43 0.54 6.05
CA VAL A 64 8.33 -0.12 5.34
C VAL A 64 8.37 0.24 3.87
N GLU A 65 8.22 -0.73 2.97
CA GLU A 65 8.15 -0.43 1.53
C GLU A 65 6.95 0.48 1.23
N VAL A 66 7.09 1.42 0.29
CA VAL A 66 5.96 2.23 -0.20
C VAL A 66 4.99 1.35 -0.97
N ASN A 67 5.52 0.55 -1.90
CA ASN A 67 4.73 -0.30 -2.80
C ASN A 67 4.52 -1.68 -2.15
N GLN A 68 3.35 -1.92 -1.55
CA GLN A 68 3.07 -3.18 -0.87
C GLN A 68 3.08 -4.33 -1.88
N GLN A 69 3.96 -5.32 -1.73
CA GLN A 69 3.96 -6.53 -2.55
C GLN A 69 2.70 -7.37 -2.30
N LYS A 70 2.21 -7.38 -1.06
CA LYS A 70 0.96 -8.04 -0.67
C LYS A 70 -0.15 -6.99 -0.60
N PRO A 71 -1.17 -7.03 -1.47
CA PRO A 71 -2.30 -6.12 -1.39
C PRO A 71 -2.96 -6.23 -0.02
N LEU A 72 -3.25 -5.09 0.60
CA LEU A 72 -3.84 -5.06 1.93
C LEU A 72 -5.32 -4.81 1.83
N PHE A 73 -6.11 -5.79 2.27
CA PHE A 73 -7.54 -5.63 2.43
C PHE A 73 -7.84 -4.89 3.72
N LEU A 74 -8.56 -3.79 3.59
CA LEU A 74 -8.98 -2.92 4.68
C LEU A 74 -10.49 -3.02 4.78
N GLU A 75 -10.94 -3.75 5.79
CA GLU A 75 -12.36 -3.87 6.09
C GLU A 75 -12.84 -2.60 6.79
N ASN A 76 -13.91 -2.02 6.26
CA ASN A 76 -14.58 -0.87 6.83
C ASN A 76 -15.60 -1.38 7.86
N SER A 77 -15.47 -0.87 9.09
CA SER A 77 -16.40 -1.15 10.19
C SER A 77 -17.75 -0.43 10.07
N GLY A 78 -17.84 0.57 9.18
CA GLY A 78 -19.03 1.37 8.91
C GLY A 78 -19.85 0.89 7.71
N ALA A 79 -20.58 1.83 7.10
CA ALA A 79 -21.42 1.58 5.94
C ALA A 79 -20.65 1.69 4.62
N GLY A 80 -19.50 2.36 4.61
CA GLY A 80 -18.66 2.61 3.45
C GLY A 80 -17.96 1.37 2.88
N GLN A 81 -17.37 1.56 1.71
CA GLN A 81 -16.66 0.49 1.00
C GLN A 81 -15.44 0.01 1.80
N ASN A 82 -15.16 -1.29 1.70
CA ASN A 82 -13.84 -1.81 2.04
C ASN A 82 -12.83 -1.32 0.99
N LEU A 83 -11.55 -1.27 1.36
CA LEU A 83 -10.48 -0.82 0.48
C LEU A 83 -9.45 -1.93 0.22
N VAL A 84 -8.80 -1.85 -0.94
CA VAL A 84 -7.59 -2.59 -1.27
C VAL A 84 -6.46 -1.59 -1.43
N LEU A 85 -5.48 -1.65 -0.54
CA LEU A 85 -4.36 -0.72 -0.48
C LEU A 85 -3.13 -1.29 -1.21
N PHE A 86 -2.50 -0.44 -2.02
CA PHE A 86 -1.32 -0.78 -2.82
C PHE A 86 -0.07 0.00 -2.46
N GLN A 87 -0.24 1.27 -2.10
CA GLN A 87 0.90 2.14 -1.81
C GLN A 87 0.61 3.00 -0.59
N LEU A 88 1.60 3.18 0.27
CA LEU A 88 1.56 4.06 1.44
C LEU A 88 2.55 5.19 1.28
N PHE A 89 2.13 6.41 1.62
CA PHE A 89 2.97 7.61 1.61
C PHE A 89 2.77 8.40 2.90
N TYR A 90 3.72 9.27 3.24
CA TYR A 90 3.40 10.35 4.19
C TYR A 90 2.36 11.28 3.57
N SER A 91 1.57 11.96 4.40
CA SER A 91 0.51 12.86 3.94
C SER A 91 0.99 14.01 3.04
N ASN A 92 2.28 14.37 3.13
CA ASN A 92 2.90 15.36 2.25
C ASN A 92 3.44 14.74 0.94
N GLY A 93 3.12 13.48 0.64
CA GLY A 93 3.55 12.72 -0.53
C GLY A 93 5.03 12.30 -0.53
N LYS A 94 5.79 12.61 0.53
CA LYS A 94 7.21 12.28 0.60
C LYS A 94 7.42 10.80 0.92
N TYR A 95 8.56 10.29 0.47
CA TYR A 95 9.09 8.97 0.79
C TYR A 95 10.61 9.01 0.61
N LEU A 96 11.30 8.01 1.17
CA LEU A 96 12.72 7.79 0.95
C LEU A 96 12.92 6.83 -0.22
N ARG A 97 14.06 6.94 -0.89
CA ARG A 97 14.43 6.09 -2.02
C ARG A 97 15.89 5.73 -1.93
N ASP A 98 16.19 4.48 -2.22
CA ASP A 98 17.55 4.01 -2.52
C ASP A 98 17.62 3.50 -3.97
N ASP A 99 18.72 2.85 -4.33
CA ASP A 99 18.97 2.36 -5.69
C ASP A 99 17.97 1.29 -6.14
N PHE A 100 17.27 0.64 -5.19
CA PHE A 100 16.42 -0.51 -5.46
C PHE A 100 14.93 -0.22 -5.27
N THR A 101 14.56 0.54 -4.25
CA THR A 101 13.17 0.65 -3.78
C THR A 101 12.84 2.02 -3.19
N THR A 102 11.56 2.24 -2.94
CA THR A 102 11.01 3.39 -2.21
C THR A 102 10.40 2.91 -0.90
N TYR A 103 10.68 3.60 0.20
CA TYR A 103 10.27 3.19 1.54
C TYR A 103 9.92 4.39 2.45
N LEU A 104 9.22 4.09 3.53
CA LEU A 104 8.92 5.01 4.63
C LEU A 104 9.73 4.61 5.87
N GLU A 105 10.13 5.59 6.67
CA GLU A 105 10.87 5.39 7.92
C GLU A 105 10.06 5.85 9.13
N PHE A 106 9.76 4.94 10.04
CA PHE A 106 9.02 5.24 11.26
C PHE A 106 9.97 5.24 12.45
N LYS A 107 10.27 6.43 12.98
CA LYS A 107 11.11 6.59 14.16
C LYS A 107 10.38 6.20 15.46
N PRO A 108 11.11 5.73 16.48
CA PRO A 108 10.56 5.43 17.80
C PRO A 108 9.66 6.54 18.34
N ASP A 109 8.54 6.14 18.94
CA ASP A 109 7.56 6.98 19.64
C ASP A 109 7.01 8.17 18.83
N THR A 110 7.15 8.13 17.51
CA THR A 110 6.67 9.19 16.61
C THR A 110 5.41 8.76 15.89
N ILE A 111 4.43 9.66 15.82
CA ILE A 111 3.20 9.48 15.05
C ILE A 111 3.35 10.19 13.71
N TYR A 112 3.08 9.47 12.62
CA TYR A 112 3.12 9.97 11.26
C TYR A 112 1.74 9.95 10.65
N THR A 113 1.32 11.04 10.02
CA THR A 113 0.14 11.05 9.17
C THR A 113 0.48 10.48 7.80
N ILE A 114 -0.36 9.56 7.33
CA ILE A 114 -0.18 8.86 6.05
C ILE A 114 -1.36 9.08 5.13
N VAL A 115 -1.11 8.85 3.85
CA VAL A 115 -2.12 8.67 2.81
C VAL A 115 -1.84 7.36 2.08
N GLY A 116 -2.87 6.68 1.61
CA GLY A 116 -2.73 5.42 0.90
C GLY A 116 -3.43 5.42 -0.45
N ASN A 117 -2.69 5.03 -1.50
CA ASN A 117 -3.31 4.73 -2.78
C ASN A 117 -4.05 3.41 -2.69
N SER A 118 -5.36 3.48 -2.80
CA SER A 118 -6.25 2.35 -2.61
C SER A 118 -7.42 2.36 -3.60
N LEU A 119 -8.02 1.19 -3.78
CA LEU A 119 -9.23 0.99 -4.55
C LEU A 119 -10.37 0.57 -3.64
N CYS A 120 -11.54 1.11 -3.89
CA CYS A 120 -12.78 0.67 -3.31
C CYS A 120 -13.15 -0.73 -3.79
N TYR A 121 -13.48 -1.62 -2.85
CA TYR A 121 -13.72 -3.04 -3.14
C TYR A 121 -15.20 -3.38 -3.35
N ASN A 122 -16.14 -2.65 -2.75
CA ASN A 122 -17.56 -3.01 -2.72
C ASN A 122 -18.42 -2.04 -3.53
N PHE A 123 -18.61 -2.30 -4.83
CA PHE A 123 -19.33 -1.39 -5.73
C PHE A 123 -20.64 -0.80 -5.17
N GLU A 124 -21.49 -1.60 -4.50
CA GLU A 124 -22.80 -1.14 -4.00
C GLU A 124 -22.73 -0.21 -2.80
N LYS A 125 -21.61 -0.19 -2.06
CA LYS A 125 -21.46 0.62 -0.85
C LYS A 125 -21.11 2.08 -1.21
N PRO A 126 -21.44 3.07 -0.35
CA PRO A 126 -20.94 4.44 -0.48
C PRO A 126 -19.42 4.48 -0.25
N ASN A 127 -18.75 5.53 -0.71
CA ASN A 127 -17.32 5.71 -0.47
C ASN A 127 -17.02 5.79 1.04
N PRO A 128 -15.83 5.35 1.48
CA PRO A 128 -15.50 5.35 2.90
C PRO A 128 -15.29 6.78 3.41
N GLU A 129 -15.90 7.09 4.55
CA GLU A 129 -15.91 8.45 5.11
C GLU A 129 -14.85 8.63 6.23
N PRO A 130 -14.45 9.88 6.56
CA PRO A 130 -13.45 10.15 7.61
C PRO A 130 -13.81 9.69 9.02
N ASN A 131 -15.10 9.50 9.32
CA ASN A 131 -15.58 9.03 10.62
C ASN A 131 -15.63 7.50 10.71
N GLU A 132 -15.31 6.77 9.64
CA GLU A 132 -15.31 5.32 9.60
C GLU A 132 -13.90 4.76 9.84
N ASN A 133 -13.82 3.62 10.54
CA ASN A 133 -12.54 2.97 10.81
C ASN A 133 -12.29 1.82 9.82
N LEU A 134 -11.10 1.79 9.27
CA LEU A 134 -10.59 0.75 8.40
C LEU A 134 -9.58 -0.13 9.15
N VAL A 135 -9.81 -1.43 9.12
CA VAL A 135 -8.97 -2.42 9.82
C VAL A 135 -8.38 -3.38 8.80
N VAL A 136 -7.08 -3.64 8.92
CA VAL A 136 -6.39 -4.63 8.11
C VAL A 136 -6.95 -6.02 8.41
N LYS A 137 -7.42 -6.71 7.38
CA LYS A 137 -7.95 -8.07 7.45
C LYS A 137 -7.30 -8.94 6.37
N PRO A 138 -7.28 -10.27 6.57
CA PRO A 138 -7.01 -11.18 5.47
C PRO A 138 -7.94 -10.89 4.31
N LEU A 139 -7.42 -11.02 3.10
CA LEU A 139 -8.24 -10.93 1.90
C LEU A 139 -9.23 -12.11 1.90
N PRO A 140 -10.55 -11.88 1.72
CA PRO A 140 -11.52 -12.96 1.69
C PRO A 140 -11.20 -14.06 0.64
N ASP A 141 -11.37 -15.33 0.99
CA ASP A 141 -11.09 -16.48 0.10
C ASP A 141 -11.99 -16.52 -1.14
N THR A 142 -13.12 -15.81 -1.11
CA THR A 142 -14.06 -15.70 -2.24
C THR A 142 -13.54 -14.85 -3.39
N ILE A 143 -12.37 -14.24 -3.23
CA ILE A 143 -11.85 -13.26 -4.16
C ILE A 143 -11.14 -13.98 -5.31
N LYS A 144 -11.94 -14.37 -6.32
CA LYS A 144 -11.47 -14.66 -7.69
C LYS A 144 -10.61 -13.52 -8.27
N ALA A 145 -10.65 -12.34 -7.65
CA ALA A 145 -9.90 -11.17 -8.04
C ALA A 145 -8.52 -11.03 -7.36
N TYR A 146 -8.00 -11.99 -6.55
CA TYR A 146 -6.71 -11.75 -5.88
C TYR A 146 -5.56 -11.61 -6.88
N ASP A 147 -5.46 -12.56 -7.81
CA ASP A 147 -4.48 -12.51 -8.89
C ASP A 147 -4.69 -11.27 -9.75
N PHE A 148 -5.95 -10.88 -9.95
CA PHE A 148 -6.29 -9.65 -10.67
C PHE A 148 -5.89 -8.37 -9.91
N ILE A 149 -6.02 -8.35 -8.59
CA ILE A 149 -5.58 -7.26 -7.71
C ILE A 149 -4.06 -7.14 -7.77
N LEU A 150 -3.33 -8.26 -7.78
CA LEU A 150 -1.88 -8.27 -7.98
C LEU A 150 -1.50 -7.72 -9.37
N LYS A 151 -2.22 -8.13 -10.42
CA LYS A 151 -2.04 -7.61 -11.79
C LYS A 151 -2.27 -6.10 -11.86
N ILE A 152 -3.39 -5.61 -11.30
CA ILE A 152 -3.71 -4.18 -11.22
C ILE A 152 -2.60 -3.41 -10.51
N ARG A 153 -2.15 -3.92 -9.35
CA ARG A 153 -1.07 -3.31 -8.57
C ARG A 153 0.19 -3.14 -9.40
N GLU A 154 0.62 -4.19 -10.11
CA GLU A 154 1.77 -4.09 -11.01
C GLU A 154 1.59 -3.06 -12.11
N ALA A 155 0.41 -3.02 -12.74
CA ALA A 155 0.11 -2.06 -13.79
C ALA A 155 0.16 -0.61 -13.27
N ILE A 156 -0.35 -0.34 -12.06
CA ILE A 156 -0.28 0.96 -11.39
C ILE A 156 1.18 1.35 -11.13
N ILE A 157 1.98 0.46 -10.52
CA ILE A 157 3.38 0.74 -10.19
C ILE A 157 4.21 1.01 -11.45
N LYS A 158 3.97 0.24 -12.53
CA LYS A 158 4.61 0.41 -13.83
C LYS A 158 4.04 1.58 -14.65
N LYS A 159 3.09 2.34 -14.10
CA LYS A 159 2.39 3.47 -14.75
C LYS A 159 1.73 3.09 -16.08
N LYS A 160 1.28 1.83 -16.22
CA LYS A 160 0.57 1.33 -17.40
C LYS A 160 -0.94 1.61 -17.35
N THR A 161 -1.46 1.91 -16.16
CA THR A 161 -2.88 2.22 -15.94
C THR A 161 -3.03 3.35 -14.92
N THR A 162 -4.15 4.08 -14.97
CA THR A 162 -4.51 5.06 -13.94
C THR A 162 -5.27 4.41 -12.79
N MET A 163 -5.31 5.07 -11.64
CA MET A 163 -6.10 4.61 -10.48
C MET A 163 -7.59 4.48 -10.80
N LYS A 164 -8.14 5.37 -11.65
CA LYS A 164 -9.53 5.32 -12.11
C LYS A 164 -9.81 4.11 -13.01
N GLN A 165 -8.94 3.86 -13.99
CA GLN A 165 -9.04 2.69 -14.88
C GLN A 165 -8.96 1.38 -14.07
N ALA A 166 -7.99 1.29 -13.16
CA ALA A 166 -7.85 0.17 -12.24
C ALA A 166 -9.10 -0.04 -11.36
N GLN A 167 -9.70 1.05 -10.85
CA GLN A 167 -10.94 0.97 -10.06
C GLN A 167 -12.11 0.37 -10.86
N CYS A 168 -12.27 0.82 -12.10
CA CYS A 168 -13.34 0.34 -12.97
C CYS A 168 -13.11 -1.13 -13.34
N ALA A 169 -11.86 -1.50 -13.66
CA ALA A 169 -11.51 -2.88 -13.99
C ALA A 169 -11.76 -3.84 -12.81
N LEU A 170 -11.42 -3.44 -11.58
CA LEU A 170 -11.70 -4.24 -10.38
C LEU A 170 -13.19 -4.55 -10.24
N TRP A 171 -14.04 -3.54 -10.33
CA TRP A 171 -15.49 -3.72 -10.20
C TRP A 171 -16.09 -4.54 -11.36
N TYR A 172 -15.54 -4.40 -12.56
CA TYR A 172 -15.98 -5.19 -13.71
C TYR A 172 -15.67 -6.68 -13.53
N VAL A 173 -14.46 -7.02 -13.09
CA VAL A 173 -14.06 -8.42 -12.83
C VAL A 173 -14.85 -9.04 -11.68
N GLN A 174 -15.33 -8.22 -10.73
CA GLN A 174 -16.26 -8.65 -9.68
C GLN A 174 -17.69 -8.89 -10.18
N GLY A 175 -17.99 -8.62 -11.46
CA GLY A 175 -19.28 -8.85 -12.09
C GLY A 175 -20.18 -7.61 -12.19
N THR A 176 -19.66 -6.42 -11.91
CA THR A 176 -20.43 -5.17 -12.09
C THR A 176 -20.40 -4.77 -13.57
N GLY A 177 -21.57 -4.66 -14.21
CA GLY A 177 -21.65 -4.23 -15.61
C GLY A 177 -21.10 -2.81 -15.84
N LEU A 178 -20.47 -2.57 -16.99
CA LEU A 178 -19.86 -1.28 -17.34
C LEU A 178 -20.86 -0.12 -17.27
N ASP A 179 -22.10 -0.32 -17.71
CA ASP A 179 -23.14 0.71 -17.64
C ASP A 179 -23.36 1.20 -16.21
N LYS A 180 -23.36 0.27 -15.24
CA LYS A 180 -23.52 0.59 -13.82
C LYS A 180 -22.29 1.29 -13.28
N ILE A 181 -21.09 0.85 -13.66
CA ILE A 181 -19.84 1.52 -13.29
C ILE A 181 -19.82 2.96 -13.82
N ASN A 182 -20.29 3.16 -15.06
CA ASN A 182 -20.33 4.46 -15.72
C ASN A 182 -21.23 5.47 -14.98
N THR A 183 -22.22 5.01 -14.21
CA THR A 183 -23.03 5.90 -13.35
C THR A 183 -22.27 6.46 -12.15
N LYS A 184 -21.15 5.84 -11.73
CA LYS A 184 -20.31 6.28 -10.60
C LYS A 184 -19.01 6.94 -11.04
N PHE A 185 -18.42 6.47 -12.13
CA PHE A 185 -17.28 7.09 -12.78
C PHE A 185 -17.66 7.32 -14.23
N GLU A 186 -17.67 8.56 -14.69
CA GLU A 186 -17.81 8.82 -16.12
C GLU A 186 -16.60 8.21 -16.84
N ILE A 187 -16.80 7.14 -17.62
CA ILE A 187 -15.75 6.44 -18.36
C ILE A 187 -15.78 6.90 -19.81
N GLU A 188 -14.68 7.47 -20.27
CA GLU A 188 -14.48 7.80 -21.69
C GLU A 188 -14.17 6.56 -22.53
N LEU A 189 -14.39 6.61 -23.85
CA LEU A 189 -14.18 5.46 -24.73
C LEU A 189 -12.73 4.92 -24.72
N ASN A 190 -11.74 5.81 -24.67
CA ASN A 190 -10.32 5.47 -24.54
C ASN A 190 -10.00 4.78 -23.20
N GLU A 191 -10.71 5.12 -22.11
CA GLU A 191 -10.57 4.47 -20.81
C GLU A 191 -11.17 3.06 -20.85
N LEU A 192 -12.29 2.85 -21.56
CA LEU A 192 -12.89 1.53 -21.75
C LEU A 192 -11.94 0.55 -22.44
N GLU A 193 -11.23 0.98 -23.49
CA GLU A 193 -10.23 0.15 -24.18
C GLU A 193 -9.12 -0.27 -23.21
N LYS A 194 -8.60 0.67 -22.43
CA LYS A 194 -7.56 0.39 -21.43
C LYS A 194 -8.04 -0.52 -20.30
N ILE A 195 -9.29 -0.39 -19.88
CA ILE A 195 -9.90 -1.30 -18.91
C ILE A 195 -9.98 -2.72 -19.48
N ARG A 196 -10.40 -2.87 -20.74
CA ARG A 196 -10.48 -4.19 -21.41
C ARG A 196 -9.11 -4.83 -21.58
N GLU A 197 -8.11 -4.09 -22.07
CA GLU A 197 -6.72 -4.56 -22.13
C GLU A 197 -6.25 -5.08 -20.77
N LEU A 198 -6.53 -4.33 -19.69
CA LEU A 198 -6.16 -4.72 -18.34
C LEU A 198 -6.87 -6.00 -17.85
N ILE A 199 -8.03 -6.35 -18.40
CA ILE A 199 -8.79 -7.55 -18.03
C ILE A 199 -8.39 -8.76 -18.88
N GLU A 200 -8.13 -8.55 -20.17
CA GLU A 200 -7.91 -9.61 -21.17
C GLU A 200 -6.46 -10.13 -21.21
N ASP A 201 -5.48 -9.29 -20.82
CA ASP A 201 -4.06 -9.69 -20.70
C ASP A 201 -3.78 -10.67 -19.53
#